data_AF-A0A128FI30-F1
#
_entry.id   AF-A0A128FI30-F1
#
_cell.length_a   1.000
_cell.length_b   1.000
_cell.length_c   1.000
_cell.angle_alpha   90.00
_cell.angle_beta   90.00
_cell.angle_gamma   90.00
#
_symmetry.space_group_name_H-M   'P 1'
#
loop_
_entity.id
_entity.type
_entity.pdbx_description
1 polymer ?
#
loop_
_entity_poly.entity_id
_entity_poly.type
_entity_poly.pdbx_seq_one_letter_code
_entity_poly.pdbx_strand_id
1 'polypeptide(L)'
;MSIRFTTYKIAIVIIAGLLFLAMFYFYPGNSEETANRQAPSHEGTEVDISSDRDTFEYFLSTLGEHDLAQVTQDYENFANTLSFGEKQKVLFEKYQAYRQSLTHVSLPHGMTGLDYLTFINEQMQKLQSEHFSDSERKRFFYVENLAREMTIKRMQMEALGLDRDAINTQWQAELDLLPPDMKESYQNAALLGEINTLSSLEQSDKYQRLNELVGEEATSRLQAFEQEEAKFDNQFQKYLTERQNLIQESHLSDPERQQALSALRESYFTDTERRRAEALERIHDDESPSANAI
;
A
#
# COMPACT_ATOMS: atom_id res chain seq x y z
N MET A 1 22.09 -16.77 12.19
CA MET A 1 22.42 -16.73 10.76
C MET A 1 21.64 -15.58 10.16
N SER A 2 22.31 -14.49 9.77
CA SER A 2 21.66 -13.27 9.29
C SER A 2 21.03 -13.53 7.92
N ILE A 3 19.71 -13.56 7.85
CA ILE A 3 19.01 -13.54 6.56
C ILE A 3 19.19 -12.12 6.03
N ARG A 4 20.17 -11.94 5.13
CA ARG A 4 20.28 -10.74 4.32
C ARG A 4 19.18 -10.84 3.26
N PHE A 5 18.01 -10.30 3.57
CA PHE A 5 17.06 -9.94 2.53
C PHE A 5 17.76 -8.91 1.66
N THR A 6 18.19 -9.34 0.47
CA THR A 6 18.56 -8.44 -0.61
C THR A 6 17.51 -7.35 -0.69
N THR A 7 17.97 -6.12 -0.55
CA THR A 7 17.16 -4.92 -0.44
C THR A 7 16.36 -4.74 -1.72
N TYR A 8 15.20 -5.39 -1.82
CA TYR A 8 14.18 -4.99 -2.75
C TYR A 8 13.74 -3.63 -2.27
N LYS A 9 14.17 -2.59 -2.99
CA LYS A 9 13.59 -1.25 -2.89
C LYS A 9 12.13 -1.41 -3.28
N ILE A 10 11.28 -1.68 -2.29
CA ILE A 10 9.85 -1.45 -2.41
C ILE A 10 9.74 0.07 -2.42
N ALA A 11 9.83 0.63 -3.62
CA ALA A 11 9.34 1.96 -3.86
C ALA A 11 7.88 1.94 -3.42
N ILE A 12 7.57 2.68 -2.36
CA ILE A 12 6.21 3.02 -2.00
C ILE A 12 5.70 3.86 -3.17
N VAL A 13 5.05 3.21 -4.14
CA VAL A 13 4.25 3.89 -5.13
C VAL A 13 2.89 4.13 -4.47
N ILE A 14 2.78 5.26 -3.78
CA ILE A 14 1.49 5.96 -3.67
C ILE A 14 1.58 7.16 -4.60
N ILE A 15 1.82 6.89 -5.88
CA ILE A 15 1.59 7.84 -6.99
C ILE A 15 1.10 7.04 -8.19
N ALA A 16 -0.18 6.67 -8.15
CA ALA A 16 -1.00 6.34 -9.32
C ALA A 16 -2.46 6.32 -8.84
N GLY A 17 -3.39 7.17 -9.28
CA GLY A 17 -3.34 8.12 -10.38
C GLY A 17 -4.15 9.39 -10.08
N LEU A 18 -3.45 10.52 -10.12
CA LEU A 18 -4.02 11.83 -10.45
C LEU A 18 -3.72 12.21 -11.92
N LEU A 19 -3.50 11.22 -12.80
CA LEU A 19 -3.21 11.45 -14.22
C LEU A 19 -3.90 10.40 -15.10
N PHE A 20 -5.23 10.35 -15.06
CA PHE A 20 -6.03 9.76 -16.13
C PHE A 20 -7.26 10.61 -16.45
N LEU A 21 -7.11 11.93 -16.50
CA LEU A 21 -8.23 12.85 -16.76
C LEU A 21 -8.04 13.80 -17.95
N ALA A 22 -6.90 13.74 -18.64
CA ALA A 22 -6.63 14.66 -19.74
C ALA A 22 -6.92 14.09 -21.15
N MET A 23 -7.25 12.79 -21.30
CA MET A 23 -7.27 12.14 -22.63
C MET A 23 -8.65 11.90 -23.25
N PHE A 24 -9.75 12.48 -22.73
CA PHE A 24 -11.08 12.23 -23.30
C PHE A 24 -11.94 13.48 -23.58
N TYR A 25 -11.37 14.69 -23.50
CA TYR A 25 -12.08 15.94 -23.78
C TYR A 25 -12.49 16.17 -25.26
N PHE A 26 -12.32 15.18 -26.15
CA PHE A 26 -12.61 15.31 -27.59
C PHE A 26 -13.37 14.12 -28.18
N TYR A 27 -14.46 13.67 -27.56
CA TYR A 27 -15.42 12.80 -28.24
C TYR A 27 -16.87 13.26 -28.01
N PRO A 28 -17.59 13.74 -29.04
CA PRO A 28 -19.02 13.93 -28.94
C PRO A 28 -19.68 12.57 -29.20
N GLY A 29 -20.03 11.86 -28.13
CA GLY A 29 -20.89 10.67 -28.21
C GLY A 29 -22.36 11.10 -28.18
N ASN A 30 -23.10 10.90 -29.26
CA ASN A 30 -24.55 11.00 -29.26
C ASN A 30 -25.13 9.91 -28.32
N SER A 31 -25.90 10.31 -27.31
CA SER A 31 -26.72 9.41 -26.49
C SER A 31 -28.17 9.89 -26.49
N GLU A 32 -29.00 9.19 -27.28
CA GLU A 32 -30.45 9.20 -27.10
C GLU A 32 -30.86 8.11 -26.08
N GLU A 33 -31.93 8.42 -25.35
CA GLU A 33 -32.73 7.59 -24.44
C GLU A 33 -32.27 7.37 -22.99
N THR A 34 -32.86 8.21 -22.14
CA THR A 34 -32.92 8.20 -20.68
C THR A 34 -33.71 7.00 -20.13
N ALA A 35 -33.04 6.13 -19.39
CA ALA A 35 -33.61 5.42 -18.25
C ALA A 35 -32.56 5.39 -17.15
N ASN A 36 -32.94 5.86 -15.97
CA ASN A 36 -32.15 5.92 -14.72
C ASN A 36 -31.47 4.58 -14.41
N ARG A 37 -30.32 4.32 -15.02
CA ARG A 37 -29.44 3.19 -14.78
C ARG A 37 -28.13 3.78 -14.28
N GLN A 38 -27.66 3.24 -13.15
CA GLN A 38 -26.31 3.49 -12.67
C GLN A 38 -25.32 3.22 -13.82
N ALA A 39 -24.21 3.94 -13.84
CA ALA A 39 -23.16 3.70 -14.83
C ALA A 39 -22.72 2.22 -14.77
N PRO A 40 -22.34 1.57 -15.89
CA PRO A 40 -21.95 0.16 -15.90
C PRO A 40 -20.87 -0.18 -14.87
N SER A 41 -19.90 0.72 -14.65
CA SER A 41 -18.86 0.56 -13.62
C SER A 41 -19.38 0.51 -12.17
N HIS A 42 -20.60 0.99 -11.94
CA HIS A 42 -21.24 1.08 -10.63
C HIS A 42 -22.31 0.02 -10.39
N GLU A 43 -22.57 -0.87 -11.35
CA GLU A 43 -23.55 -1.94 -11.16
C GLU A 43 -23.21 -2.80 -9.94
N GLY A 44 -24.17 -2.93 -9.02
CA GLY A 44 -24.00 -3.71 -7.78
C GLY A 44 -23.22 -2.98 -6.68
N THR A 45 -22.96 -1.68 -6.84
CA THR A 45 -22.34 -0.83 -5.81
C THR A 45 -23.37 0.12 -5.17
N GLU A 46 -23.04 0.62 -3.98
CA GLU A 46 -23.81 1.65 -3.27
C GLU A 46 -23.03 2.96 -3.26
N VAL A 47 -23.74 4.09 -3.25
CA VAL A 47 -23.11 5.42 -3.16
C VAL A 47 -22.33 5.50 -1.85
N ASP A 48 -21.04 5.80 -1.94
CA ASP A 48 -20.21 6.00 -0.76
C ASP A 48 -20.58 7.32 -0.07
N ILE A 49 -21.17 7.22 1.12
CA ILE A 49 -21.58 8.37 1.94
C ILE A 49 -20.69 8.57 3.18
N SER A 50 -19.51 7.95 3.19
CA SER A 50 -18.56 8.05 4.31
C SER A 50 -18.03 9.48 4.51
N SER A 51 -17.87 10.25 3.43
CA SER A 51 -17.62 11.67 3.45
C SER A 51 -18.17 12.38 2.21
N ASP A 52 -18.34 13.71 2.28
CA ASP A 52 -18.73 14.51 1.10
C ASP A 52 -17.79 14.25 -0.08
N ARG A 53 -16.48 14.11 0.19
CA ARG A 53 -15.48 13.84 -0.84
C ARG A 53 -15.69 12.47 -1.48
N ASP A 54 -15.87 11.44 -0.68
CA ASP A 54 -16.01 10.07 -1.18
C ASP A 54 -17.29 9.92 -2.00
N THR A 55 -18.38 10.59 -1.57
CA THR A 55 -19.59 10.74 -2.39
C THR A 55 -19.27 11.43 -3.71
N PHE A 56 -18.54 12.54 -3.72
CA PHE A 56 -18.25 13.27 -4.96
C PHE A 56 -17.36 12.45 -5.90
N GLU A 57 -16.32 11.79 -5.36
CA GLU A 57 -15.43 10.91 -6.14
C GLU A 57 -16.17 9.68 -6.66
N TYR A 58 -17.15 9.15 -5.94
CA TYR A 58 -18.03 8.10 -6.45
C TYR A 58 -18.69 8.56 -7.76
N PHE A 59 -19.42 9.67 -7.78
CA PHE A 59 -20.06 10.15 -9.02
C PHE A 59 -19.04 10.51 -10.11
N LEU A 60 -17.94 11.19 -9.74
CA LEU A 60 -16.89 11.57 -10.70
C LEU A 60 -16.14 10.38 -11.29
N SER A 61 -16.14 9.21 -10.63
CA SER A 61 -15.51 8.00 -11.18
C SER A 61 -16.21 7.46 -12.43
N THR A 62 -17.45 7.89 -12.71
CA THR A 62 -18.17 7.55 -13.95
C THR A 62 -17.79 8.43 -15.14
N LEU A 63 -16.94 9.45 -14.94
CA LEU A 63 -16.45 10.29 -16.04
C LEU A 63 -15.70 9.43 -17.08
N GLY A 64 -16.20 9.45 -18.31
CA GLY A 64 -15.71 8.61 -19.41
C GLY A 64 -16.73 7.54 -19.85
N GLU A 65 -17.62 7.13 -18.94
CA GLU A 65 -18.86 6.40 -19.27
C GLU A 65 -20.00 7.40 -19.46
N HIS A 66 -20.06 8.39 -18.56
CA HIS A 66 -20.95 9.55 -18.62
C HIS A 66 -20.14 10.82 -18.93
N ASP A 67 -20.76 11.77 -19.62
CA ASP A 67 -20.20 13.12 -19.76
C ASP A 67 -20.40 13.95 -18.48
N LEU A 68 -19.71 15.09 -18.37
CA LEU A 68 -19.75 15.91 -17.15
C LEU A 68 -21.16 16.42 -16.82
N ALA A 69 -22.00 16.67 -17.83
CA ALA A 69 -23.36 17.15 -17.62
C ALA A 69 -24.23 16.03 -17.03
N GLN A 70 -24.10 14.81 -17.53
CA GLN A 70 -24.78 13.64 -17.00
C GLN A 70 -24.30 13.32 -15.58
N VAL A 71 -22.99 13.33 -15.31
CA VAL A 71 -22.45 13.14 -13.95
C VAL A 71 -23.00 14.18 -12.97
N THR A 72 -23.10 15.44 -13.40
CA THR A 72 -23.69 16.52 -12.60
C THR A 72 -25.16 16.24 -12.32
N GLN A 73 -25.92 15.85 -13.34
CA GLN A 73 -27.33 15.51 -13.20
C GLN A 73 -27.57 14.32 -12.26
N ASP A 74 -26.74 13.28 -12.37
CA ASP A 74 -26.81 12.07 -11.54
C ASP A 74 -26.56 12.42 -10.06
N TYR A 75 -25.53 13.23 -9.81
CA TYR A 75 -25.25 13.73 -8.46
C TYR A 75 -26.37 14.63 -7.94
N GLU A 76 -26.90 15.56 -8.74
CA GLU A 76 -28.00 16.44 -8.31
C GLU A 76 -29.27 15.65 -7.96
N ASN A 77 -29.58 14.60 -8.72
CA ASN A 77 -30.68 13.67 -8.43
C ASN A 77 -30.47 12.98 -7.08
N PHE A 78 -29.27 12.50 -6.81
CA PHE A 78 -28.91 11.95 -5.50
C PHE A 78 -29.00 13.01 -4.40
N ALA A 79 -28.44 14.21 -4.60
CA ALA A 79 -28.46 15.29 -3.62
C ALA A 79 -29.89 15.73 -3.25
N ASN A 80 -30.84 15.67 -4.18
CA ASN A 80 -32.27 15.92 -3.92
C ASN A 80 -32.90 14.94 -2.92
N THR A 81 -32.30 13.77 -2.71
CA THR A 81 -32.73 12.80 -1.68
C THR A 81 -32.26 13.17 -0.27
N LEU A 82 -31.29 14.09 -0.16
CA LEU A 82 -30.69 14.50 1.11
C LEU A 82 -31.41 15.72 1.69
N SER A 83 -31.52 15.76 3.01
CA SER A 83 -32.15 16.90 3.73
C SER A 83 -31.42 18.23 3.55
N PHE A 84 -30.14 18.21 3.17
CA PHE A 84 -29.31 19.39 2.88
C PHE A 84 -28.83 19.45 1.42
N GLY A 85 -29.61 18.88 0.49
CA GLY A 85 -29.24 18.72 -0.93
C GLY A 85 -28.71 19.98 -1.62
N GLU A 86 -29.33 21.13 -1.43
CA GLU A 86 -28.88 22.38 -2.06
C GLU A 86 -27.47 22.81 -1.62
N LYS A 87 -27.11 22.60 -0.35
CA LYS A 87 -25.73 22.86 0.11
C LYS A 87 -24.74 21.88 -0.51
N GLN A 88 -25.18 20.64 -0.70
CA GLN A 88 -24.37 19.58 -1.30
C GLN A 88 -24.09 19.83 -2.79
N LYS A 89 -25.09 20.30 -3.55
CA LYS A 89 -24.89 20.75 -4.94
C LYS A 89 -23.84 21.86 -5.07
N VAL A 90 -23.92 22.88 -4.21
CA VAL A 90 -22.92 23.97 -4.19
C VAL A 90 -21.52 23.46 -3.86
N LEU A 91 -21.41 22.52 -2.91
CA LEU A 91 -20.13 21.90 -2.58
C LEU A 91 -19.57 21.05 -3.72
N PHE A 92 -20.43 20.32 -4.44
CA PHE A 92 -20.03 19.54 -5.60
C PHE A 92 -19.56 20.43 -6.76
N GLU A 93 -20.23 21.56 -7.02
CA GLU A 93 -19.77 22.55 -8.00
C GLU A 93 -18.37 23.11 -7.65
N LYS A 94 -18.15 23.50 -6.39
CA LYS A 94 -16.82 23.91 -5.90
C LYS A 94 -15.78 22.81 -6.10
N TYR A 95 -16.15 21.56 -5.84
CA TYR A 95 -15.27 20.41 -5.99
C TYR A 95 -14.87 20.14 -7.44
N GLN A 96 -15.83 20.23 -8.37
CA GLN A 96 -15.56 20.14 -9.80
C GLN A 96 -14.63 21.27 -10.27
N ALA A 97 -14.86 22.51 -9.82
CA ALA A 97 -14.00 23.65 -10.13
C ALA A 97 -12.57 23.45 -9.59
N TYR A 98 -12.42 22.92 -8.39
CA TYR A 98 -11.12 22.54 -7.82
C TYR A 98 -10.43 21.44 -8.65
N ARG A 99 -11.15 20.37 -9.01
CA ARG A 99 -10.59 19.30 -9.87
C ARG A 99 -10.14 19.84 -11.22
N GLN A 100 -10.86 20.81 -11.78
CA GLN A 100 -10.48 21.47 -13.02
C GLN A 100 -9.24 22.37 -12.84
N SER A 101 -9.10 23.08 -11.72
CA SER A 101 -7.93 23.94 -11.50
C SER A 101 -6.64 23.13 -11.31
N LEU A 102 -6.73 21.90 -10.80
CA LEU A 102 -5.58 20.97 -10.71
C LEU A 102 -4.91 20.71 -12.07
N THR A 103 -5.65 20.71 -13.19
CA THR A 103 -5.08 20.46 -14.53
C THR A 103 -4.19 21.62 -15.02
N HIS A 104 -4.31 22.79 -14.40
CA HIS A 104 -3.54 23.99 -14.74
C HIS A 104 -2.27 24.13 -13.89
N VAL A 105 -2.01 23.21 -12.96
CA VAL A 105 -0.78 23.22 -12.16
C VAL A 105 0.40 22.89 -13.05
N SER A 106 1.25 23.90 -13.27
CA SER A 106 2.51 23.73 -14.00
C SER A 106 3.52 23.00 -13.12
N LEU A 107 3.87 21.77 -13.50
CA LEU A 107 4.85 20.97 -12.77
C LEU A 107 6.27 21.50 -13.00
N PRO A 108 7.07 21.68 -11.94
CA PRO A 108 8.41 22.25 -12.04
C PRO A 108 9.34 21.26 -12.72
N HIS A 109 10.10 21.73 -13.69
CA HIS A 109 11.09 20.91 -14.38
C HIS A 109 12.39 20.89 -13.56
N GLY A 110 12.94 19.69 -13.31
CA GLY A 110 14.22 19.52 -12.64
C GLY A 110 14.18 19.57 -11.10
N MET A 111 13.02 19.79 -10.47
CA MET A 111 12.85 19.58 -9.03
C MET A 111 12.62 18.10 -8.72
N THR A 112 13.20 17.61 -7.62
CA THR A 112 13.04 16.22 -7.17
C THR A 112 13.01 16.15 -5.64
N GLY A 113 12.57 15.02 -5.10
CA GLY A 113 12.63 14.76 -3.65
C GLY A 113 11.85 15.80 -2.85
N LEU A 114 12.49 16.32 -1.80
CA LEU A 114 11.86 17.24 -0.84
C LEU A 114 11.37 18.52 -1.50
N ASP A 115 12.19 19.17 -2.34
CA ASP A 115 11.81 20.44 -2.98
C ASP A 115 10.58 20.28 -3.87
N TYR A 116 10.49 19.17 -4.61
CA TYR A 116 9.32 18.86 -5.43
C TYR A 116 8.08 18.65 -4.56
N LEU A 117 8.18 17.89 -3.48
CA LEU A 117 7.03 17.62 -2.60
C LEU A 117 6.56 18.88 -1.87
N THR A 118 7.48 19.73 -1.42
CA THR A 118 7.16 21.03 -0.83
C THR A 118 6.42 21.91 -1.84
N PHE A 119 6.92 22.01 -3.08
CA PHE A 119 6.23 22.75 -4.14
C PHE A 119 4.81 22.21 -4.38
N ILE A 120 4.64 20.90 -4.51
CA ILE A 120 3.32 20.31 -4.73
C ILE A 120 2.38 20.61 -3.57
N ASN A 121 2.85 20.48 -2.32
CA ASN A 121 2.04 20.79 -1.15
C ASN A 121 1.57 22.25 -1.14
N GLU A 122 2.46 23.21 -1.43
CA GLU A 122 2.11 24.63 -1.51
C GLU A 122 1.07 24.90 -2.61
N GLN A 123 1.22 24.30 -3.78
CA GLN A 123 0.27 24.44 -4.88
C GLN A 123 -1.11 23.86 -4.53
N MET A 124 -1.15 22.68 -3.89
CA MET A 124 -2.42 22.08 -3.45
C MET A 124 -3.11 22.96 -2.40
N GLN A 125 -2.38 23.41 -1.38
CA GLN A 125 -2.92 24.28 -0.33
C GLN A 125 -3.48 25.59 -0.91
N LYS A 126 -2.78 26.18 -1.88
CA LYS A 126 -3.21 27.38 -2.60
C LYS A 126 -4.52 27.14 -3.33
N LEU A 127 -4.58 26.13 -4.20
CA LEU A 127 -5.80 25.82 -4.96
C LEU A 127 -6.96 25.48 -4.03
N GLN A 128 -6.73 24.69 -2.98
CA GLN A 128 -7.78 24.43 -1.99
C GLN A 128 -8.29 25.71 -1.34
N SER A 129 -7.42 26.68 -1.03
CA SER A 129 -7.83 27.97 -0.43
C SER A 129 -8.59 28.89 -1.40
N GLU A 130 -8.37 28.75 -2.70
CA GLU A 130 -9.09 29.52 -3.73
C GLU A 130 -10.54 29.02 -3.90
N HIS A 131 -10.79 27.73 -3.67
CA HIS A 131 -12.10 27.11 -3.88
C HIS A 131 -12.92 26.88 -2.60
N PHE A 132 -12.26 26.74 -1.44
CA PHE A 132 -12.89 26.30 -0.20
C PHE A 132 -12.53 27.17 1.00
N SER A 133 -13.50 27.38 1.89
CA SER A 133 -13.26 27.93 3.22
C SER A 133 -12.40 27.00 4.07
N ASP A 134 -11.78 27.52 5.14
CA ASP A 134 -10.98 26.71 6.08
C ASP A 134 -11.74 25.52 6.65
N SER A 135 -13.03 25.70 6.94
CA SER A 135 -13.87 24.63 7.47
C SER A 135 -14.13 23.54 6.43
N GLU A 136 -14.33 23.92 5.16
CA GLU A 136 -14.50 22.99 4.05
C GLU A 136 -13.18 22.26 3.77
N ARG A 137 -12.04 22.97 3.73
CA ARG A 137 -10.73 22.34 3.52
C ARG A 137 -10.41 21.28 4.56
N LYS A 138 -10.69 21.55 5.84
CA LYS A 138 -10.53 20.56 6.92
C LYS A 138 -11.45 19.35 6.75
N ARG A 139 -12.66 19.52 6.22
CA ARG A 139 -13.57 18.39 5.96
C ARG A 139 -13.14 17.55 4.76
N PHE A 140 -12.75 18.18 3.66
CA PHE A 140 -12.42 17.49 2.41
C PHE A 140 -11.00 16.92 2.35
N PHE A 141 -10.03 17.65 2.93
CA PHE A 141 -8.62 17.44 2.63
C PHE A 141 -7.74 17.23 3.85
N TYR A 142 -8.30 17.12 5.06
CA TYR A 142 -7.48 16.98 6.27
C TYR A 142 -6.51 15.81 6.20
N VAL A 143 -7.00 14.61 5.87
CA VAL A 143 -6.16 13.40 5.84
C VAL A 143 -5.06 13.50 4.77
N GLU A 144 -5.39 13.95 3.56
CA GLU A 144 -4.40 14.07 2.48
C GLU A 144 -3.37 15.19 2.72
N ASN A 145 -3.80 16.31 3.28
CA ASN A 145 -2.92 17.42 3.62
C ASN A 145 -1.98 17.01 4.73
N LEU A 146 -2.52 16.37 5.77
CA LEU A 146 -1.72 15.83 6.86
C LEU A 146 -0.71 14.79 6.34
N ALA A 147 -1.11 13.89 5.45
CA ALA A 147 -0.21 12.91 4.85
C ALA A 147 0.96 13.57 4.08
N ARG A 148 0.68 14.59 3.26
CA ARG A 148 1.72 15.36 2.56
C ARG A 148 2.64 16.08 3.55
N GLU A 149 2.07 16.77 4.54
CA GLU A 149 2.82 17.51 5.56
C GLU A 149 3.73 16.59 6.37
N MET A 150 3.22 15.45 6.84
CA MET A 150 3.97 14.47 7.62
C MET A 150 5.10 13.84 6.79
N THR A 151 4.86 13.57 5.51
CA THR A 151 5.90 13.09 4.58
C THR A 151 7.01 14.12 4.43
N ILE A 152 6.65 15.39 4.21
CA ILE A 152 7.61 16.51 4.09
C ILE A 152 8.42 16.65 5.38
N LYS A 153 7.77 16.65 6.55
CA LYS A 153 8.45 16.74 7.86
C LYS A 153 9.47 15.62 8.04
N ARG A 154 9.09 14.37 7.72
CA ARG A 154 10.01 13.23 7.81
C ARG A 154 11.21 13.39 6.89
N MET A 155 10.99 13.78 5.63
CA MET A 155 12.08 14.00 4.68
C MET A 155 12.99 15.17 5.09
N GLN A 156 12.44 16.22 5.71
CA GLN A 156 13.22 17.31 6.28
C GLN A 156 14.13 16.81 7.41
N MET A 157 13.61 15.98 8.33
CA MET A 157 14.43 15.39 9.40
C MET A 157 15.56 14.52 8.84
N GLU A 158 15.28 13.72 7.82
CA GLU A 158 16.28 12.88 7.15
C GLU A 158 17.35 13.73 6.43
N ALA A 159 16.95 14.86 5.82
CA ALA A 159 17.87 15.78 5.15
C ALA A 159 18.78 16.56 6.11
N LEU A 160 18.42 16.70 7.38
CA LEU A 160 19.24 17.36 8.40
C LEU A 160 20.46 16.53 8.83
N GLY A 161 20.54 15.25 8.42
CA GLY A 161 21.67 14.37 8.77
C GLY A 161 21.78 14.07 10.27
N LEU A 162 20.66 14.18 11.00
CA LEU A 162 20.58 13.82 12.41
C LEU A 162 20.81 12.31 12.58
N ASP A 163 21.26 11.91 13.77
CA ASP A 163 21.28 10.49 14.11
C ASP A 163 19.85 9.93 14.18
N ARG A 164 19.76 8.60 14.08
CA ARG A 164 18.48 7.89 14.00
C ARG A 164 17.61 8.11 15.24
N ASP A 165 18.20 8.23 16.42
CA ASP A 165 17.47 8.38 17.68
C ASP A 165 16.89 9.78 17.82
N ALA A 166 17.63 10.80 17.37
CA ALA A 166 17.15 12.17 17.26
C ALA A 166 15.99 12.29 16.26
N ILE A 167 16.09 11.66 15.08
CA ILE A 167 14.99 11.61 14.10
C ILE A 167 13.75 10.94 14.71
N ASN A 168 13.92 9.78 15.35
CA ASN A 168 12.80 9.06 15.97
C ASN A 168 12.13 9.88 17.08
N THR A 169 12.93 10.56 17.92
CA THR A 169 12.42 11.40 19.01
C THR A 169 11.60 12.57 18.48
N GLN A 170 12.11 13.26 17.46
CA GLN A 170 11.41 14.37 16.84
C GLN A 170 10.15 13.90 16.08
N TRP A 171 10.23 12.76 15.40
CA TRP A 171 9.09 12.15 14.72
C TRP A 171 7.98 11.77 15.70
N GLN A 172 8.33 11.19 16.85
CA GLN A 172 7.34 10.86 17.87
C GLN A 172 6.65 12.12 18.42
N ALA A 173 7.38 13.22 18.60
CA ALA A 173 6.80 14.49 19.00
C ALA A 173 5.79 15.03 17.97
N GLU A 174 6.04 14.84 16.67
CA GLU A 174 5.08 15.20 15.61
C GLU A 174 3.84 14.30 15.64
N LEU A 175 4.01 13.00 15.88
CA LEU A 175 2.89 12.05 16.02
C LEU A 175 2.00 12.36 17.24
N ASP A 176 2.59 12.84 18.33
CA ASP A 176 1.87 13.19 19.55
C ASP A 176 0.95 14.42 19.41
N LEU A 177 1.14 15.22 18.34
CA LEU A 177 0.26 16.33 17.99
C LEU A 177 -0.97 15.89 17.19
N LEU A 178 -1.01 14.64 16.71
CA LEU A 178 -2.09 14.14 15.87
C LEU A 178 -3.28 13.64 16.70
N PRO A 179 -4.50 13.66 16.12
CA PRO A 179 -5.63 12.92 16.66
C PRO A 179 -5.32 11.43 16.85
N PRO A 180 -5.95 10.75 17.83
CA PRO A 180 -5.62 9.37 18.17
C PRO A 180 -5.66 8.38 17.00
N ASP A 181 -6.67 8.49 16.13
CA ASP A 181 -6.85 7.65 14.95
C ASP A 181 -5.73 7.84 13.91
N MET A 182 -5.32 9.10 13.70
CA MET A 182 -4.21 9.41 12.79
C MET A 182 -2.88 8.93 13.37
N LYS A 183 -2.63 9.17 14.66
CA LYS A 183 -1.43 8.69 15.36
C LYS A 183 -1.32 7.17 15.26
N GLU A 184 -2.39 6.45 15.56
CA GLU A 184 -2.45 4.99 15.47
C GLU A 184 -2.17 4.51 14.05
N SER A 185 -2.74 5.16 13.03
CA SER A 185 -2.48 4.82 11.62
C SER A 185 -0.98 4.89 11.27
N TYR A 186 -0.28 5.95 11.68
CA TYR A 186 1.16 6.07 11.45
C TYR A 186 1.98 5.05 12.24
N GLN A 187 1.61 4.77 13.50
CA GLN A 187 2.29 3.76 14.31
C GLN A 187 2.13 2.36 13.70
N ASN A 188 0.92 2.02 13.26
CA ASN A 188 0.63 0.75 12.59
C ASN A 188 1.42 0.62 11.28
N ALA A 189 1.54 1.70 10.50
CA ALA A 189 2.33 1.70 9.27
C ALA A 189 3.84 1.51 9.53
N ALA A 190 4.36 1.97 10.67
CA ALA A 190 5.76 1.81 11.06
C ALA A 190 6.05 0.42 11.68
N LEU A 191 5.03 -0.26 12.20
CA LEU A 191 5.16 -1.40 13.08
C LEU A 191 6.02 -2.55 12.52
N LEU A 192 5.80 -2.94 11.27
CA LEU A 192 6.60 -4.02 10.65
C LEU A 192 8.07 -3.64 10.50
N GLY A 193 8.34 -2.36 10.19
CA GLY A 193 9.70 -1.84 10.14
C GLY A 193 10.37 -1.91 11.51
N GLU A 194 9.65 -1.54 12.56
CA GLU A 194 10.13 -1.61 13.94
C GLU A 194 10.38 -3.05 14.39
N ILE A 195 9.44 -3.97 14.16
CA ILE A 195 9.62 -5.41 14.44
C ILE A 195 10.87 -5.95 13.73
N ASN A 196 11.06 -5.60 12.45
CA ASN A 196 12.23 -6.04 11.68
C ASN A 196 13.56 -5.54 12.27
N THR A 197 13.60 -4.35 12.88
CA THR A 197 14.82 -3.84 13.52
C THR A 197 15.21 -4.63 14.78
N LEU A 198 14.26 -5.34 15.38
CA LEU A 198 14.50 -6.18 16.56
C LEU A 198 15.02 -7.58 16.19
N SER A 199 14.98 -7.95 14.90
CA SER A 199 15.39 -9.29 14.44
C SER A 199 16.85 -9.65 14.71
N SER A 200 17.73 -8.65 14.87
CA SER A 200 19.16 -8.84 15.15
C SER A 200 19.51 -8.86 16.64
N LEU A 201 18.53 -8.68 17.54
CA LEU A 201 18.76 -8.67 18.98
C LEU A 201 18.83 -10.10 19.53
N GLU A 202 19.50 -10.26 20.67
CA GLU A 202 19.49 -11.49 21.44
C GLU A 202 18.07 -11.80 21.95
N GLN A 203 17.74 -13.10 22.10
CA GLN A 203 16.36 -13.55 22.30
C GLN A 203 15.66 -12.92 23.52
N SER A 204 16.38 -12.71 24.63
CA SER A 204 15.83 -12.09 25.84
C SER A 204 15.47 -10.62 25.62
N ASP A 205 16.37 -9.87 24.97
CA ASP A 205 16.22 -8.44 24.75
C ASP A 205 15.16 -8.20 23.67
N LYS A 206 15.15 -9.04 22.63
CA LYS A 206 14.13 -9.06 21.59
C LYS A 206 12.74 -9.25 22.18
N TYR A 207 12.58 -10.21 23.10
CA TYR A 207 11.28 -10.46 23.73
C TYR A 207 10.76 -9.26 24.50
N GLN A 208 11.59 -8.67 25.36
CA GLN A 208 11.20 -7.51 26.14
C GLN A 208 10.78 -6.35 25.22
N ARG A 209 11.59 -6.06 24.20
CA ARG A 209 11.32 -4.96 23.25
C ARG A 209 10.09 -5.21 22.40
N LEU A 210 9.84 -6.44 21.97
CA LEU A 210 8.61 -6.80 21.27
C LEU A 210 7.38 -6.64 22.17
N ASN A 211 7.48 -7.04 23.44
CA ASN A 211 6.37 -6.89 24.39
C ASN A 211 6.03 -5.41 24.64
N GLU A 212 7.05 -4.57 24.78
CA GLU A 212 6.88 -3.11 24.88
C GLU A 212 6.22 -2.51 23.61
N LEU A 213 6.47 -3.10 22.43
CA LEU A 213 6.00 -2.60 21.14
C LEU A 213 4.59 -3.06 20.76
N VAL A 214 4.30 -4.36 20.90
CA VAL A 214 3.04 -4.99 20.44
C VAL A 214 2.21 -5.63 21.55
N GLY A 215 2.71 -5.65 22.78
CA GLY A 215 2.09 -6.35 23.91
C GLY A 215 2.30 -7.86 23.90
N GLU A 216 1.89 -8.50 24.99
CA GLU A 216 2.23 -9.89 25.32
C GLU A 216 1.62 -10.89 24.33
N GLU A 217 0.36 -10.68 23.96
CA GLU A 217 -0.36 -11.58 23.06
C GLU A 217 0.26 -11.60 21.67
N ALA A 218 0.50 -10.42 21.09
CA ALA A 218 1.13 -10.31 19.78
C ALA A 218 2.58 -10.79 19.80
N THR A 219 3.32 -10.54 20.88
CA THR A 219 4.67 -11.07 21.08
C THR A 219 4.66 -12.60 21.08
N SER A 220 3.74 -13.22 21.81
CA SER A 220 3.59 -14.68 21.85
C SER A 220 3.27 -15.27 20.48
N ARG A 221 2.39 -14.61 19.71
CA ARG A 221 2.07 -15.02 18.33
C ARG A 221 3.28 -14.91 17.40
N LEU A 222 4.06 -13.84 17.50
CA LEU A 222 5.28 -13.66 16.72
C LEU A 222 6.32 -14.72 17.08
N GLN A 223 6.49 -15.06 18.36
CA GLN A 223 7.39 -16.13 18.76
C GLN A 223 6.95 -17.50 18.24
N ALA A 224 5.65 -17.80 18.27
CA ALA A 224 5.13 -19.04 17.72
C ALA A 224 5.41 -19.14 16.22
N PHE A 225 5.20 -18.04 15.48
CA PHE A 225 5.53 -17.93 14.06
C PHE A 225 7.03 -18.13 13.80
N GLU A 226 7.92 -17.50 14.58
CA GLU A 226 9.37 -17.68 14.44
C GLU A 226 9.82 -19.12 14.72
N GLN A 227 9.18 -19.80 15.66
CA GLN A 227 9.43 -21.22 15.93
C GLN A 227 8.95 -22.13 14.80
N GLU A 228 7.81 -21.80 14.17
CA GLU A 228 7.31 -22.51 13.00
C GLU A 228 8.26 -22.34 11.81
N GLU A 229 8.71 -21.12 11.54
CA GLU A 229 9.73 -20.82 10.52
C GLU A 229 11.03 -21.60 10.78
N ALA A 230 11.54 -21.59 12.02
CA ALA A 230 12.76 -22.32 12.36
C ALA A 230 12.59 -23.84 12.21
N LYS A 231 11.41 -24.39 12.51
CA LYS A 231 11.13 -25.83 12.29
C LYS A 231 11.12 -26.16 10.80
N PHE A 232 10.42 -25.34 10.01
CA PHE A 232 10.37 -25.49 8.56
C PHE A 232 11.79 -25.41 7.95
N ASP A 233 12.59 -24.43 8.34
CA ASP A 233 13.95 -24.27 7.82
C ASP A 233 14.83 -25.49 8.14
N ASN A 234 14.79 -25.98 9.39
CA ASN A 234 15.54 -27.18 9.78
C ASN A 234 15.09 -28.43 8.99
N GLN A 235 13.80 -28.56 8.77
CA GLN A 235 13.21 -29.63 7.98
C GLN A 235 13.61 -29.54 6.51
N PHE A 236 13.63 -28.33 5.96
CA PHE A 236 14.05 -28.04 4.60
C PHE A 236 15.54 -28.34 4.37
N GLN A 237 16.42 -28.01 5.31
CA GLN A 237 17.84 -28.36 5.22
C GLN A 237 18.09 -29.87 5.25
N LYS A 238 17.34 -30.62 6.08
CA LYS A 238 17.39 -32.09 6.10
C LYS A 238 16.91 -32.69 4.78
N TYR A 239 15.79 -32.18 4.28
CA TYR A 239 15.25 -32.56 2.98
C TYR A 239 16.28 -32.35 1.85
N LEU A 240 16.94 -31.18 1.79
CA LEU A 240 17.97 -30.91 0.78
C LEU A 240 19.14 -31.89 0.86
N THR A 241 19.55 -32.27 2.08
CA THR A 241 20.63 -33.25 2.29
C THR A 241 20.24 -34.64 1.75
N GLU A 242 19.04 -35.13 2.07
CA GLU A 242 18.55 -36.43 1.58
C GLU A 242 18.28 -36.42 0.08
N ARG A 243 17.74 -35.32 -0.44
CA ARG A 243 17.57 -35.08 -1.88
C ARG A 243 18.90 -35.21 -2.61
N GLN A 244 19.96 -34.59 -2.10
CA GLN A 244 21.27 -34.63 -2.73
C GLN A 244 21.83 -36.06 -2.81
N ASN A 245 21.61 -36.89 -1.78
CA ASN A 245 22.01 -38.30 -1.79
C ASN A 245 21.24 -39.08 -2.86
N LEU A 246 19.92 -38.91 -2.94
CA LEU A 246 19.07 -39.54 -3.97
C LEU A 246 19.47 -39.15 -5.40
N ILE A 247 19.92 -37.91 -5.61
CA ILE A 247 20.42 -37.48 -6.92
C ILE A 247 21.75 -38.17 -7.28
N GLN A 248 22.62 -38.41 -6.28
CA GLN A 248 23.92 -39.07 -6.48
C GLN A 248 23.81 -40.60 -6.66
N GLU A 249 22.64 -41.18 -6.43
CA GLU A 249 22.38 -42.61 -6.62
C GLU A 249 22.35 -42.98 -8.11
N SER A 250 23.49 -43.46 -8.61
CA SER A 250 23.74 -43.83 -10.02
C SER A 250 22.89 -44.99 -10.58
N HIS A 251 22.06 -45.64 -9.77
CA HIS A 251 21.29 -46.83 -10.17
C HIS A 251 19.85 -46.54 -10.60
N LEU A 252 19.36 -45.31 -10.38
CA LEU A 252 18.00 -44.89 -10.75
C LEU A 252 17.98 -44.24 -12.14
N SER A 253 17.03 -44.66 -12.99
CA SER A 253 16.71 -43.93 -14.22
C SER A 253 16.08 -42.57 -13.93
N ASP A 254 16.07 -41.64 -14.89
CA ASP A 254 15.54 -40.28 -14.66
C ASP A 254 14.06 -40.27 -14.23
N PRO A 255 13.14 -41.07 -14.80
CA PRO A 255 11.76 -41.15 -14.32
C PRO A 255 11.65 -41.70 -12.89
N GLU A 256 12.44 -42.72 -12.55
CA GLU A 256 12.46 -43.31 -11.20
C GLU A 256 13.01 -42.31 -10.18
N ARG A 257 14.03 -41.54 -10.55
CA ARG A 257 14.60 -40.47 -9.72
C ARG A 257 13.56 -39.36 -9.47
N GLN A 258 12.85 -38.91 -10.49
CA GLN A 258 11.80 -37.90 -10.32
C GLN A 258 10.67 -38.38 -9.40
N GLN A 259 10.25 -39.63 -9.54
CA GLN A 259 9.23 -40.22 -8.67
C GLN A 259 9.73 -40.32 -7.21
N ALA A 260 10.98 -40.74 -7.00
CA ALA A 260 11.59 -40.81 -5.68
C ALA A 260 11.72 -39.43 -5.02
N LEU A 261 12.10 -38.40 -5.77
CA LEU A 261 12.19 -37.03 -5.29
C LEU A 261 10.80 -36.45 -4.92
N SER A 262 9.77 -36.77 -5.70
CA SER A 262 8.38 -36.40 -5.35
C SER A 262 7.95 -37.07 -4.04
N ALA A 263 8.17 -38.39 -3.92
CA ALA A 263 7.83 -39.12 -2.71
C ALA A 263 8.60 -38.62 -1.48
N LEU A 264 9.87 -38.26 -1.63
CA LEU A 264 10.68 -37.62 -0.58
C LEU A 264 10.07 -36.28 -0.16
N ARG A 265 9.67 -35.44 -1.11
CA ARG A 265 9.02 -34.15 -0.79
C ARG A 265 7.72 -34.36 -0.04
N GLU A 266 6.93 -35.35 -0.46
CA GLU A 266 5.66 -35.70 0.17
C GLU A 266 5.82 -36.24 1.60
N SER A 267 6.92 -36.94 1.89
CA SER A 267 7.20 -37.44 3.24
C SER A 267 7.71 -36.36 4.19
N TYR A 268 8.32 -35.30 3.66
CA TYR A 268 8.76 -34.16 4.43
C TYR A 268 7.64 -33.16 4.65
N PHE A 269 6.94 -32.72 3.62
CA PHE A 269 6.09 -31.52 3.71
C PHE A 269 4.60 -31.81 3.60
N THR A 270 3.80 -31.05 4.36
CA THR A 270 2.34 -31.00 4.21
C THR A 270 1.95 -30.43 2.85
N ASP A 271 0.70 -30.64 2.42
CA ASP A 271 0.20 -30.12 1.13
C ASP A 271 0.39 -28.60 0.98
N THR A 272 0.23 -27.85 2.06
CA THR A 272 0.42 -26.40 2.07
C THR A 272 1.89 -25.99 1.96
N GLU A 273 2.80 -26.76 2.55
CA GLU A 273 4.25 -26.49 2.57
C GLU A 273 4.94 -26.93 1.27
N ARG A 274 4.40 -27.91 0.55
CA ARG A 274 5.01 -28.44 -0.70
C ARG A 274 5.29 -27.36 -1.73
N ARG A 275 4.35 -26.42 -1.95
CA ARG A 275 4.55 -25.30 -2.88
C ARG A 275 5.69 -24.37 -2.46
N ARG A 276 5.86 -24.16 -1.15
CA ARG A 276 6.97 -23.37 -0.59
C ARG A 276 8.30 -24.11 -0.80
N ALA A 277 8.34 -25.41 -0.48
CA ALA A 277 9.52 -26.25 -0.68
C ALA A 277 9.97 -26.26 -2.15
N GLU A 278 9.05 -26.47 -3.10
CA GLU A 278 9.34 -26.46 -4.54
C GLU A 278 9.87 -25.11 -5.05
N ALA A 279 9.40 -23.99 -4.48
CA ALA A 279 9.93 -22.67 -4.83
C ALA A 279 11.36 -22.48 -4.29
N LEU A 280 11.61 -22.88 -3.04
CA LEU A 280 12.93 -22.79 -2.41
C LEU A 280 13.94 -23.75 -3.03
N GLU A 281 13.51 -24.93 -3.46
CA GLU A 281 14.33 -25.88 -4.22
C GLU A 281 14.84 -25.26 -5.53
N ARG A 282 13.95 -24.62 -6.30
CA ARG A 282 14.35 -23.96 -7.55
C ARG A 282 15.37 -22.85 -7.31
N ILE A 283 15.17 -22.05 -6.26
CA ILE A 283 16.14 -21.01 -5.87
C ILE A 283 17.48 -21.64 -5.49
N HIS A 284 17.47 -22.71 -4.69
CA HIS A 284 18.69 -23.40 -4.28
C HIS A 284 19.46 -24.00 -5.47
N ASP A 285 18.74 -24.62 -6.40
CA ASP A 285 19.27 -25.23 -7.61
C ASP A 285 19.86 -24.18 -8.57
N ASP A 286 19.23 -23.01 -8.71
CA ASP A 286 19.73 -21.89 -9.50
C ASP A 286 21.03 -21.30 -8.90
N GLU A 287 21.13 -21.25 -7.57
CA GLU A 287 22.33 -20.78 -6.84
C GLU A 287 23.47 -21.81 -6.82
N SER A 288 23.17 -23.09 -7.02
CA SER A 288 24.14 -24.20 -7.01
C SER A 288 24.14 -24.98 -8.34
N PRO A 289 24.54 -24.36 -9.47
CA PRO A 289 24.43 -24.96 -10.81
C PRO A 289 25.24 -26.24 -11.01
N SER A 290 26.21 -26.53 -10.13
CA SER A 290 26.99 -27.78 -10.16
C SER A 290 26.22 -29.04 -9.75
N ALA A 291 24.98 -28.92 -9.24
CA ALA A 291 24.11 -30.07 -8.92
C ALA A 291 23.20 -30.48 -10.10
N ASN A 292 23.05 -29.64 -11.12
CA ASN A 292 22.13 -29.82 -12.24
C ASN A 292 22.81 -30.05 -13.60
N ALA A 293 24.11 -30.37 -13.62
CA ALA A 293 24.73 -30.93 -14.82
C ALA A 293 24.42 -32.43 -14.92
N ILE A 294 23.17 -32.74 -15.27
CA ILE A 294 22.79 -34.00 -15.93
C ILE A 294 22.29 -33.63 -17.33
#